data_AF-E4TH26-F1
#
_entry.id   AF-E4TH26-F1
#
_cell.length_a   1.000
_cell.length_b   1.000
_cell.length_c   1.000
_cell.angle_alpha   90.00
_cell.angle_beta   90.00
_cell.angle_gamma   90.00
#
_symmetry.space_group_name_H-M   'P 1'
#
loop_
_entity.id
_entity.type
_entity.pdbx_description
1 polymer ?
#
loop_
_entity_poly.entity_id
_entity_poly.type
_entity_poly.pdbx_seq_one_letter_code
_entity_poly.pdbx_strand_id
1 'polypeptide(L)'
;MKEINLSDGRKATIQQGKGKDLFWAQRNASDPSDIIKLLMVRLVKIDGEQVTEDILDDLPIGDVMLLIREFSDSYSPLLVEKQSSA
;
A
#
# COMPACT_ATOMS: atom_id res chain seq x y z
N MET A 1 -7.70 2.95 10.25
CA MET A 1 -6.65 1.93 10.28
C MET A 1 -7.28 0.63 9.82
N LYS A 2 -6.61 -0.11 8.94
CA LYS A 2 -7.10 -1.37 8.38
C LYS A 2 -6.09 -2.47 8.66
N GLU A 3 -6.55 -3.62 9.10
CA GLU A 3 -5.71 -4.77 9.44
C GLU A 3 -5.87 -5.87 8.40
N ILE A 4 -4.77 -6.51 8.03
CA ILE A 4 -4.70 -7.53 6.98
C ILE A 4 -3.82 -8.66 7.49
N ASN A 5 -4.30 -9.90 7.40
CA ASN A 5 -3.49 -11.07 7.71
C ASN A 5 -2.77 -11.52 6.45
N LEU A 6 -1.45 -11.68 6.54
CA LEU A 6 -0.61 -12.18 5.45
C LEU A 6 -0.61 -13.70 5.45
N SER A 7 -0.24 -14.29 4.31
CA SER A 7 -0.27 -15.75 4.11
C SER A 7 0.69 -16.52 5.04
N ASP A 8 1.72 -15.86 5.53
CA ASP A 8 2.70 -16.41 6.48
C ASP A 8 2.31 -16.24 7.96
N GLY A 9 1.12 -15.70 8.22
CA GLY A 9 0.59 -15.47 9.57
C GLY A 9 1.00 -14.14 10.21
N ARG A 10 1.86 -13.35 9.56
CA ARG A 10 2.17 -11.99 10.01
C ARG A 10 0.98 -11.05 9.78
N LYS A 11 0.94 -9.95 10.54
CA LYS A 11 -0.17 -8.99 10.49
C LYS A 11 0.28 -7.66 9.90
N ALA A 12 -0.26 -7.32 8.73
CA ALA A 12 -0.09 -6.01 8.14
C ALA A 12 -1.15 -5.03 8.62
N THR A 13 -0.78 -3.76 8.78
CA THR A 13 -1.68 -2.68 9.18
C THR A 13 -1.47 -1.47 8.29
N ILE A 14 -2.54 -1.00 7.66
CA ILE A 14 -2.56 0.23 6.88
C ILE A 14 -3.00 1.37 7.81
N GLN A 15 -2.06 2.26 8.10
CA GLN A 15 -2.27 3.46 8.90
C GLN A 15 -2.96 4.54 8.09
N GLN A 16 -3.60 5.51 8.77
CA GLN A 16 -4.20 6.67 8.13
C GLN A 16 -3.11 7.68 7.72
N GLY A 17 -2.95 7.89 6.42
CA GLY A 17 -1.97 8.78 5.83
C GLY A 17 -2.42 10.24 5.86
N LYS A 18 -1.43 11.13 5.78
CA LYS A 18 -1.63 12.57 5.63
C LYS A 18 -1.09 13.01 4.28
N GLY A 19 -1.48 14.19 3.81
CA GLY A 19 -0.97 14.74 2.53
C GLY A 19 0.56 14.79 2.46
N LYS A 20 1.25 14.99 3.59
CA LYS A 20 2.73 14.94 3.66
C LYS A 20 3.32 13.60 3.19
N ASP A 21 2.61 12.49 3.40
CA ASP A 21 3.06 11.16 3.04
C ASP A 21 2.94 10.96 1.52
N LEU A 22 1.83 11.43 0.93
CA LEU A 22 1.63 11.48 -0.52
C LEU A 22 2.66 12.36 -1.22
N PHE A 23 2.84 13.60 -0.77
CA PHE A 23 3.82 14.51 -1.37
C PHE A 23 5.27 14.06 -1.14
N TRP A 24 5.54 13.29 -0.09
CA TRP A 24 6.83 12.62 0.05
C TRP A 24 7.00 11.54 -1.02
N ALA A 25 6.01 10.65 -1.19
CA ALA A 25 6.09 9.59 -2.19
C ALA A 25 6.23 10.14 -3.61
N GLN A 26 5.46 11.16 -3.98
CA GLN A 26 5.56 11.83 -5.28
C GLN A 26 6.93 12.46 -5.55
N ARG A 27 7.62 12.96 -4.52
CA ARG A 27 8.95 13.59 -4.66
C ARG A 27 10.09 12.57 -4.73
N ASN A 28 9.89 11.37 -4.20
CA ASN A 28 10.91 10.32 -4.15
C ASN A 28 10.67 9.23 -5.21
N ALA A 29 9.49 9.19 -5.83
CA ALA A 29 9.19 8.31 -6.95
C ALA A 29 10.00 8.73 -8.18
N SER A 30 10.64 7.76 -8.83
CA SER A 30 11.27 7.99 -10.14
C SER A 30 10.22 7.88 -11.24
N ASP A 31 9.27 6.96 -11.09
CA ASP A 31 8.14 6.79 -11.99
C ASP A 31 6.79 6.86 -11.26
N PRO A 32 5.69 7.27 -11.93
CA PRO A 32 4.36 7.32 -11.31
C PRO A 32 3.90 6.00 -10.70
N SER A 33 4.37 4.87 -11.23
CA SER A 33 4.12 3.53 -10.68
C SER A 33 4.69 3.33 -9.28
N ASP A 34 5.77 4.03 -8.92
CA ASP A 34 6.45 3.86 -7.64
C ASP A 34 5.73 4.58 -6.50
N ILE A 35 4.85 5.53 -6.82
CA ILE A 35 4.15 6.35 -5.83
C ILE A 35 3.36 5.48 -4.85
N ILE A 36 2.65 4.46 -5.36
CA ILE A 36 1.89 3.54 -4.51
C ILE A 36 2.83 2.73 -3.62
N LYS A 37 3.93 2.20 -4.17
CA LYS A 37 4.94 1.45 -3.41
C LYS A 37 5.52 2.29 -2.28
N LEU A 38 5.96 3.51 -2.58
CA LEU A 38 6.54 4.45 -1.60
C LEU A 38 5.53 4.92 -0.55
N LEU A 39 4.25 5.05 -0.92
CA LEU A 39 3.18 5.31 0.03
C LEU A 39 2.98 4.13 0.97
N MET A 40 2.99 2.91 0.45
CA MET A 40 2.86 1.70 1.26
C MET A 40 4.04 1.58 2.25
N VAL A 41 5.27 1.86 1.82
CA VAL A 41 6.45 1.92 2.70
C VAL A 41 6.25 2.86 3.88
N ARG A 42 5.52 3.98 3.72
CA ARG A 42 5.24 4.92 4.84
C ARG A 42 4.05 4.53 5.70
N LEU A 43 3.04 3.91 5.11
CA LEU A 43 1.73 3.77 5.74
C LEU A 43 1.40 2.33 6.14
N VAL A 44 2.17 1.36 5.68
CA VAL A 44 2.02 -0.05 6.03
C VAL A 44 3.02 -0.41 7.11
N LYS A 45 2.55 -1.12 8.12
CA LYS A 45 3.38 -1.80 9.11
C LYS A 45 3.10 -3.28 9.12
N ILE A 46 4.13 -4.11 9.26
CA ILE A 46 3.99 -5.56 9.44
C ILE A 46 4.47 -5.87 10.86
N ASP A 47 3.63 -6.54 11.66
CA ASP A 47 3.86 -6.85 13.07
C ASP A 47 4.25 -5.63 13.94
N GLY A 48 3.76 -4.45 13.54
CA GLY A 48 4.03 -3.18 14.23
C GLY A 48 5.28 -2.44 13.76
N GLU A 49 6.12 -3.06 12.93
CA GLU A 49 7.32 -2.48 12.36
C GLU A 49 7.04 -1.79 11.02
N GLN A 50 7.77 -0.70 10.74
CA GLN A 50 7.64 0.02 9.48
C GLN A 50 8.15 -0.85 8.33
N VAL A 51 7.32 -1.00 7.29
CA VAL A 51 7.73 -1.73 6.09
C VAL A 51 8.77 -0.93 5.31
N THR A 52 9.77 -1.61 4.77
CA THR A 52 10.75 -1.07 3.81
C THR A 52 10.47 -1.63 2.41
N GLU A 53 11.15 -1.11 1.39
CA GLU A 53 11.08 -1.67 0.04
C GLU A 53 11.55 -3.13 0.02
N ASP A 54 12.69 -3.44 0.64
CA ASP A 54 13.20 -4.81 0.72
C ASP A 54 12.18 -5.78 1.34
N ILE A 55 11.47 -5.35 2.40
CA ILE A 55 10.42 -6.17 3.03
C ILE A 55 9.26 -6.42 2.06
N LEU A 56 8.85 -5.41 1.26
CA LEU A 56 7.80 -5.60 0.26
C LEU A 56 8.24 -6.52 -0.87
N ASP A 57 9.50 -6.40 -1.31
CA ASP A 57 10.06 -7.18 -2.41
C ASP A 57 10.23 -8.65 -2.01
N ASP A 58 10.50 -8.94 -0.73
CA ASP A 58 10.61 -10.30 -0.17
C ASP A 58 9.26 -10.96 0.18
N LEU A 59 8.14 -10.22 0.11
CA LEU A 59 6.82 -10.81 0.38
C LEU A 59 6.37 -11.74 -0.75
N PRO A 60 5.57 -12.77 -0.43
CA PRO A 60 4.87 -13.53 -1.45
C PRO A 60 4.06 -12.60 -2.35
N ILE A 61 4.12 -12.79 -3.67
CA ILE A 61 3.43 -11.93 -4.64
C ILE A 61 1.92 -11.80 -4.33
N GLY A 62 1.28 -12.85 -3.81
CA GLY A 62 -0.12 -12.82 -3.40
C GLY A 62 -0.39 -11.84 -2.25
N ASP A 63 0.52 -11.75 -1.29
CA ASP A 63 0.44 -10.82 -0.16
C ASP A 63 0.70 -9.39 -0.62
N VAL A 64 1.66 -9.17 -1.53
CA VAL A 64 1.89 -7.84 -2.14
C VAL A 64 0.64 -7.36 -2.88
N MET A 65 0.04 -8.22 -3.71
CA MET A 65 -1.17 -7.91 -4.47
C MET A 65 -2.36 -7.63 -3.55
N LEU A 66 -2.51 -8.39 -2.47
CA LEU A 66 -3.51 -8.14 -1.43
C LEU A 66 -3.29 -6.75 -0.80
N LEU A 67 -2.06 -6.44 -0.39
CA LEU A 67 -1.75 -5.14 0.22
C LEU A 67 -2.03 -3.97 -0.73
N ILE A 68 -1.64 -4.07 -2.01
CA ILE A 68 -1.93 -3.05 -3.03
C ILE A 68 -3.43 -2.83 -3.18
N ARG A 69 -4.21 -3.92 -3.26
CA ARG A 69 -5.68 -3.84 -3.37
C ARG A 69 -6.26 -3.15 -2.14
N GLU A 70 -5.96 -3.64 -0.95
CA GLU A 70 -6.55 -3.14 0.29
C GLU A 70 -6.11 -1.68 0.59
N PHE A 71 -4.89 -1.31 0.20
CA PHE A 71 -4.39 0.06 0.23
C PHE A 71 -5.14 0.96 -0.74
N SER A 72 -5.34 0.51 -1.98
CA SER A 72 -6.11 1.25 -2.98
C SER A 72 -7.54 1.47 -2.52
N ASP A 73 -8.20 0.46 -1.95
CA ASP A 73 -9.55 0.59 -1.39
C ASP A 73 -9.61 1.61 -0.23
N SER A 74 -8.50 1.76 0.52
CA SER A 74 -8.43 2.67 1.67
C SER A 74 -8.21 4.14 1.28
N TYR A 75 -7.57 4.40 0.13
CA TYR A 75 -7.16 5.75 -0.30
C TYR A 75 -7.74 6.20 -1.63
N SER A 76 -8.36 5.29 -2.37
CA SER A 76 -8.93 5.55 -3.68
C SER A 76 -10.40 5.10 -3.73
N PRO A 77 -11.34 5.97 -3.34
CA PRO A 77 -12.74 5.77 -3.72
C PRO A 77 -12.97 5.94 -5.24
N LEU A 78 -11.96 6.38 -6.01
CA LEU A 78 -12.08 6.77 -7.42
C LEU A 78 -11.52 5.76 -8.44
N LEU A 79 -10.93 4.64 -8.01
CA LEU A 79 -10.58 3.54 -8.94
C LEU A 79 -11.77 2.60 -9.23
N VAL A 80 -12.90 2.78 -8.55
CA VAL A 80 -14.14 2.01 -8.76
C VAL A 80 -14.97 2.53 -9.94
N GLU A 81 -14.75 3.78 -10.40
CA GLU A 81 -15.48 4.34 -11.55
C GLU A 81 -14.68 4.28 -12.86
N LYS A 82 -14.45 3.09 -13.41
CA LYS A 82 -14.31 2.92 -14.87
C LYS A 82 -14.44 1.48 -15.37
N GLN A 83 -15.46 0.76 -14.93
CA GLN A 83 -15.98 -0.41 -15.65
C GLN A 83 -17.51 -0.49 -15.52
N SER A 84 -18.18 0.56 -15.99
CA SER A 84 -19.58 0.45 -16.41
C SER A 84 -19.80 1.43 -17.56
N SER A 85 -19.41 0.98 -18.75
CA SER A 85 -19.98 1.49 -19.99
C SER A 85 -20.54 0.26 -20.69
N ALA A 86 -21.84 0.10 -20.54
CA ALA A 86 -22.69 -0.77 -21.35
C ALA A 86 -22.66 -0.31 -22.82
#